data_AF-A0A0B2UQX5-F1
#
_entry.id   AF-A0A0B2UQX5-F1
#
_cell.length_a   1.000
_cell.length_b   1.000
_cell.length_c   1.000
_cell.angle_alpha   90.00
_cell.angle_beta   90.00
_cell.angle_gamma   90.00
#
_symmetry.space_group_name_H-M   'P 1'
#
loop_
_entity.id
_entity.type
_entity.pdbx_description
1 polymer ?
#
loop_
_entity_poly.entity_id
_entity_poly.type
_entity_poly.pdbx_seq_one_letter_code
_entity_poly.pdbx_strand_id
1 'polypeptide(L)'
;MLGSELETPLLVEWWIKAYLNGFGRTIVGHVDNEGFVVQVSRLETNDMLKEKQQSSESAAISFLSAVLHEVKQRLEAVKELEQYMVEYSPQAKTVSIRKLEKSERVKLLPDYFAHQFR
;
A
#
# COMPACT_ATOMS: atom_id res chain seq x y z
N MET A 1 -1.91 -24.95 -23.62
CA MET A 1 -1.89 -23.50 -23.91
C MET A 1 -3.26 -22.96 -23.55
N LEU A 2 -3.48 -21.99 -22.66
CA LEU A 2 -2.63 -21.06 -21.93
C LEU A 2 -3.11 -21.02 -20.47
N GLY A 3 -2.34 -21.59 -19.54
CA GLY A 3 -2.43 -21.23 -18.13
C GLY A 3 -1.38 -20.16 -17.91
N SER A 4 -1.69 -18.89 -18.18
CA SER A 4 -0.80 -17.81 -17.79
C SER A 4 -0.86 -17.72 -16.27
N GLU A 5 0.03 -18.45 -15.60
CA GLU A 5 0.23 -18.26 -14.17
C GLU A 5 0.52 -16.78 -13.93
N LEU A 6 -0.38 -16.11 -13.20
CA LEU A 6 -0.18 -14.71 -12.82
C LEU A 6 1.14 -14.62 -12.05
N GLU A 7 1.99 -13.69 -12.48
CA GLU A 7 3.25 -13.42 -11.80
C GLU A 7 2.96 -12.85 -10.40
N THR A 8 3.65 -13.39 -9.41
CA THR A 8 3.48 -13.04 -7.99
C THR A 8 3.54 -11.54 -7.69
N PRO A 9 4.45 -10.74 -8.29
CA PRO A 9 4.51 -9.31 -8.00
C PRO A 9 3.23 -8.55 -8.38
N LEU A 10 2.62 -8.90 -9.52
CA LEU A 10 1.37 -8.28 -9.99
C LEU A 10 0.20 -8.62 -9.07
N LEU A 11 0.14 -9.87 -8.60
CA LEU A 11 -0.91 -10.34 -7.72
C LEU A 11 -0.87 -9.62 -6.36
N VAL A 12 0.33 -9.41 -5.80
CA VAL A 12 0.51 -8.63 -4.57
C VAL A 12 0.11 -7.17 -4.76
N GLU A 13 0.47 -6.55 -5.88
CA GLU A 13 0.08 -5.16 -6.17
C GLU A 13 -1.44 -5.01 -6.27
N TRP A 14 -2.11 -5.91 -6.99
CA TRP A 14 -3.57 -5.90 -7.11
C TRP A 14 -4.25 -6.14 -5.77
N TRP A 15 -3.73 -7.07 -4.97
CA TRP A 15 -4.23 -7.32 -3.63
C TRP A 15 -4.11 -6.08 -2.74
N ILE A 16 -2.94 -5.42 -2.70
CA ILE A 16 -2.73 -4.19 -1.91
C ILE A 16 -3.75 -3.12 -2.29
N LYS A 17 -3.93 -2.88 -3.60
CA LYS A 17 -4.89 -1.89 -4.10
C LYS A 17 -6.32 -2.25 -3.73
N ALA A 18 -6.73 -3.49 -3.93
CA ALA A 18 -8.08 -3.93 -3.63
C ALA A 18 -8.37 -3.88 -2.12
N TYR A 19 -7.45 -4.39 -1.30
CA TYR A 19 -7.57 -4.43 0.16
C TYR A 19 -7.66 -3.02 0.77
N LEU A 20 -6.74 -2.11 0.41
CA LEU A 20 -6.73 -0.75 0.97
C LEU A 20 -7.94 0.10 0.53
N ASN A 21 -8.53 -0.18 -0.63
CA ASN A 21 -9.74 0.52 -1.10
C ASN A 21 -11.05 -0.19 -0.67
N GLY A 22 -10.97 -1.33 0.02
CA GLY A 22 -12.15 -2.10 0.42
C GLY A 22 -12.89 -2.78 -0.74
N PHE A 23 -12.22 -3.03 -1.86
CA PHE A 23 -12.80 -3.78 -2.97
C PHE A 23 -12.82 -5.26 -2.63
N GLY A 24 -13.99 -5.90 -2.69
CA GLY A 24 -14.12 -7.34 -2.40
C GLY A 24 -13.57 -8.26 -3.49
N ARG A 25 -13.44 -7.78 -4.74
CA ARG A 25 -13.00 -8.59 -5.88
C ARG A 25 -12.26 -7.77 -6.94
N THR A 26 -11.39 -8.46 -7.66
CA THR A 26 -10.69 -7.96 -8.87
C THR A 26 -11.08 -8.83 -10.07
N ILE A 27 -11.41 -8.20 -11.20
CA ILE A 27 -11.72 -8.88 -12.46
C ILE A 27 -10.54 -8.69 -13.41
N VAL A 28 -10.05 -9.80 -13.97
CA VAL A 28 -8.87 -9.82 -14.85
C VAL A 28 -9.25 -10.40 -16.19
N GLY A 29 -9.06 -9.65 -17.26
CA GLY A 29 -9.14 -10.15 -18.63
C GLY A 29 -7.78 -10.66 -19.09
N HIS A 30 -7.71 -11.91 -19.51
CA HIS A 30 -6.53 -12.48 -20.15
C HIS A 30 -6.65 -12.27 -21.65
N VAL A 31 -5.65 -11.60 -22.22
CA VAL A 31 -5.60 -11.32 -23.66
C VAL A 31 -4.65 -12.29 -24.35
N ASP A 32 -4.97 -12.65 -25.59
CA ASP A 32 -4.04 -13.35 -26.47
C ASP A 32 -3.03 -12.39 -27.11
N ASN A 33 -2.16 -12.93 -27.98
CA ASN A 33 -1.15 -12.14 -28.69
C ASN A 33 -1.74 -11.16 -29.71
N GLU A 34 -3.01 -11.30 -30.07
CA GLU A 34 -3.74 -10.40 -30.97
C GLU A 34 -4.51 -9.33 -30.19
N GLY A 35 -4.50 -9.39 -28.85
CA GLY A 35 -5.16 -8.44 -27.96
C GLY A 35 -6.62 -8.75 -27.68
N PHE A 36 -7.12 -9.92 -28.09
CA PHE A 36 -8.49 -10.34 -27.79
C PHE A 36 -8.58 -10.94 -26.40
N VAL A 37 -9.63 -10.58 -25.65
CA VAL A 37 -9.91 -11.20 -24.34
C VAL A 37 -10.39 -12.62 -24.56
N VAL A 38 -9.54 -13.59 -24.21
CA VAL A 38 -9.82 -15.03 -24.37
C VAL A 38 -10.34 -15.66 -23.08
N GLN A 39 -10.10 -15.04 -21.93
CA GLN A 39 -10.57 -15.52 -20.63
C GLN A 39 -10.79 -14.36 -19.66
N VAL A 40 -11.77 -14.51 -18.78
CA VAL A 40 -11.99 -13.59 -17.65
C VAL A 40 -11.90 -14.37 -16.34
N SER A 41 -11.04 -13.90 -15.45
CA SER A 41 -10.84 -14.48 -14.12
C SER A 41 -11.36 -13.52 -13.06
N ARG A 42 -11.97 -14.08 -12.02
CA ARG A 42 -12.43 -13.35 -10.84
C ARG A 42 -11.59 -13.76 -9.65
N LEU A 43 -10.97 -12.79 -9.02
CA LEU A 43 -10.12 -12.96 -7.85
C LEU A 43 -10.81 -12.30 -6.64
N GLU A 44 -11.08 -13.08 -5.59
CA GLU A 44 -11.59 -12.54 -4.32
C GLU A 44 -10.43 -11.95 -3.52
N THR A 45 -10.58 -10.72 -3.02
CA THR A 45 -9.50 -10.02 -2.31
C THR A 45 -8.99 -10.77 -1.09
N ASN A 46 -9.87 -11.49 -0.39
CA ASN A 46 -9.53 -12.25 0.83
C ASN A 46 -8.86 -13.60 0.55
N ASP A 47 -8.78 -14.02 -0.71
CA ASP A 47 -8.20 -15.30 -1.10
C ASP A 47 -7.08 -15.14 -2.16
N MET A 48 -6.86 -13.92 -2.63
CA MET A 48 -6.00 -13.60 -3.77
C MET A 48 -4.56 -14.05 -3.57
N LEU A 49 -3.99 -13.95 -2.36
CA LEU A 49 -2.60 -14.39 -2.11
C LEU A 49 -2.49 -15.82 -1.57
N LYS A 50 -3.61 -16.43 -1.17
CA LYS A 50 -3.62 -17.80 -0.63
C LYS A 50 -3.25 -18.84 -1.69
N GLU A 51 -3.61 -18.59 -2.95
CA GLU A 51 -3.39 -19.52 -4.06
C GLU A 51 -1.90 -19.76 -4.36
N LYS A 52 -1.00 -18.85 -3.98
CA LYS A 52 0.44 -18.88 -4.36
C LYS A 52 1.42 -19.14 -3.21
N GLN A 53 0.95 -19.34 -1.97
CA GLN A 53 1.77 -19.63 -0.76
C GLN A 53 2.98 -18.69 -0.48
N GLN A 54 3.08 -17.54 -1.13
CA GLN A 54 4.34 -16.77 -1.16
C GLN A 54 4.44 -15.63 -0.14
N SER A 55 3.34 -15.21 0.47
CA SER A 55 3.31 -14.23 1.56
C SER A 55 1.94 -14.31 2.21
N SER A 56 1.88 -14.39 3.54
CA SER A 56 0.57 -14.35 4.20
C SER A 56 0.07 -12.91 4.15
N GLU A 57 -1.14 -12.69 3.64
CA GLU A 57 -1.89 -11.43 3.73
C GLU A 57 -1.79 -10.85 5.16
N SER A 58 -1.84 -11.75 6.15
CA SER A 58 -1.66 -11.44 7.56
C SER A 58 -0.31 -10.79 7.90
N ALA A 59 0.80 -11.22 7.29
CA ALA A 59 2.11 -10.61 7.52
C ALA A 59 2.17 -9.19 6.96
N ALA A 60 1.64 -8.96 5.75
CA ALA A 60 1.57 -7.64 5.16
C ALA A 60 0.66 -6.68 5.98
N ILE A 61 -0.50 -7.16 6.42
CA ILE A 61 -1.42 -6.40 7.29
C ILE A 61 -0.77 -6.12 8.65
N SER A 62 -0.08 -7.10 9.24
CA SER A 62 0.59 -6.93 10.53
C SER A 62 1.71 -5.91 10.44
N PHE A 63 2.51 -5.97 9.38
CA PHE A 63 3.57 -5.00 9.11
C PHE A 63 2.99 -3.58 8.95
N LEU A 64 1.98 -3.40 8.10
CA LEU A 64 1.31 -2.12 7.92
C LEU A 64 0.74 -1.59 9.25
N SER A 65 0.09 -2.45 10.03
CA SER A 65 -0.48 -2.08 11.33
C SER A 65 0.60 -1.64 12.31
N ALA A 66 1.75 -2.32 12.36
CA ALA A 66 2.86 -1.95 13.22
C ALA A 66 3.46 -0.58 12.84
N VAL A 67 3.66 -0.34 11.54
CA VAL A 67 4.17 0.95 11.04
C VAL A 67 3.19 2.08 11.35
N LEU A 68 1.89 1.90 11.06
CA LEU A 68 0.87 2.91 11.34
C LEU A 68 0.72 3.17 12.84
N HIS A 69 0.85 2.15 13.68
CA HIS A 69 0.84 2.30 15.13
C HIS A 69 2.00 3.17 15.61
N GLU A 70 3.22 2.91 15.14
CA GLU A 70 4.40 3.71 15.48
C GLU A 70 4.26 5.17 14.99
N VAL A 71 3.74 5.38 13.77
CA VAL A 71 3.43 6.72 13.25
C VAL A 71 2.43 7.43 14.17
N LYS A 72 1.35 6.76 14.54
CA LYS A 72 0.33 7.30 15.44
C LYS A 72 0.92 7.73 16.78
N GLN A 73 1.69 6.86 17.44
CA GLN A 73 2.33 7.16 18.73
C GLN A 73 3.21 8.41 18.66
N ARG A 74 3.97 8.57 17.58
CA ARG A 74 4.84 9.74 17.39
C ARG A 74 4.08 11.03 17.13
N LEU A 75 2.94 10.96 16.44
CA LEU A 75 2.15 12.14 16.11
C LEU A 75 1.22 12.58 17.27
N GLU A 76 0.68 11.66 18.06
CA GLU A 76 -0.18 11.98 19.21
C GLU A 76 0.56 12.77 20.31
N ALA A 77 1.88 12.61 20.41
CA ALA A 77 2.70 13.31 21.40
C ALA A 77 2.99 14.79 21.05
N VAL A 78 2.59 15.27 19.87
CA VAL A 78 3.03 16.56 19.33
C VAL A 78 1.94 17.62 19.50
N LYS A 79 2.31 18.78 20.06
CA LYS A 79 1.40 19.92 20.29
C LYS A 79 1.35 20.93 19.13
N GLU A 80 2.33 20.90 18.24
CA GLU A 80 2.48 21.82 17.11
C GLU A 80 2.45 21.09 15.77
N LEU A 81 2.22 21.83 14.68
CA LEU A 81 2.25 21.27 13.34
C LEU A 81 3.69 20.88 12.95
N GLU A 82 3.98 19.59 13.00
CA GLU A 82 5.28 19.02 12.64
C GLU A 82 5.17 18.12 11.42
N GLN A 83 6.26 18.01 10.65
CA GLN A 83 6.34 17.09 9.51
C GLN A 83 7.34 15.98 9.80
N TYR A 84 6.98 14.77 9.41
CA TYR A 84 7.79 13.58 9.56
C TYR A 84 7.96 12.91 8.20
N MET A 85 9.11 12.27 8.02
CA MET A 85 9.39 11.40 6.89
C MET A 85 9.38 9.95 7.36
N VAL A 86 8.68 9.10 6.61
CA VAL A 86 8.68 7.64 6.78
C VAL A 86 9.46 7.05 5.62
N GLU A 87 10.59 6.44 5.90
CA GLU A 87 11.52 5.91 4.91
C GLU A 87 11.73 4.42 5.14
N TYR A 88 11.67 3.63 4.06
CA TYR A 88 12.07 2.23 4.07
C TYR A 88 13.46 2.10 3.45
N SER A 89 14.39 1.48 4.15
CA SER A 89 15.71 1.10 3.62
C SER A 89 15.70 -0.37 3.21
N PRO A 90 15.77 -0.71 1.90
CA PRO A 90 15.87 -2.09 1.45
C PRO A 90 17.14 -2.80 1.93
N GLN A 91 18.24 -2.07 2.06
CA GLN A 91 19.54 -2.61 2.47
C GLN A 91 19.53 -3.01 3.95
N ALA A 92 19.02 -2.12 4.81
CA ALA A 92 18.93 -2.38 6.25
C ALA A 92 17.67 -3.17 6.63
N LYS A 93 16.69 -3.29 5.72
CA LYS A 93 15.34 -3.85 5.97
C LYS A 93 14.63 -3.19 7.14
N THR A 94 14.83 -1.89 7.29
CA THR A 94 14.28 -1.10 8.39
C THR A 94 13.36 0.00 7.86
N VAL A 95 12.36 0.33 8.67
CA VAL A 95 11.55 1.55 8.50
C VAL A 95 12.06 2.57 9.51
N SER A 96 12.48 3.73 9.03
CA SER A 96 12.82 4.87 9.86
C SER A 96 11.70 5.90 9.80
N ILE A 97 11.42 6.51 10.94
CA ILE A 97 10.51 7.65 11.04
C ILE A 97 11.32 8.77 11.68
N ARG A 98 11.47 9.89 10.96
CA ARG A 98 12.26 11.04 11.44
C ARG A 98 11.48 12.33 11.28
N LYS A 99 11.69 13.24 12.22
CA LYS A 99 11.16 14.61 12.13
C LYS A 99 11.94 15.37 11.06
N LEU A 100 11.25 16.14 10.23
CA LEU A 100 11.86 17.00 9.21
C LEU A 100 12.33 18.33 9.81
N GLU A 101 13.53 18.75 9.41
CA GLU A 101 14.03 20.08 9.71
C GLU A 101 13.26 21.16 8.93
N LYS A 102 13.32 22.41 9.40
CA LYS A 102 12.57 23.51 8.76
C LYS A 102 12.90 23.69 7.27
N SER A 103 14.15 23.44 6.88
CA SER A 103 14.64 23.51 5.50
C SER A 103 14.08 22.41 4.59
N GLU A 104 13.68 21.26 5.15
CA GLU A 104 13.16 20.10 4.42
C GLU A 104 11.63 20.10 4.32
N ARG A 105 10.94 20.99 5.06
CA ARG A 105 9.48 21.00 5.13
C ARG A 105 8.86 21.36 3.79
N VAL A 106 7.86 20.58 3.41
CA VAL A 106 7.10 20.77 2.18
C VAL A 106 5.71 21.32 2.50
N LYS A 107 5.18 22.17 1.61
CA LYS A 107 3.82 22.69 1.75
C LYS A 107 2.82 21.63 1.29
N LEU A 108 2.33 20.83 2.22
CA LEU A 108 1.34 19.77 1.96
C LEU A 108 -0.10 20.30 1.98
N LEU A 109 -0.41 21.14 2.96
CA LEU A 109 -1.76 21.68 3.14
C LEU A 109 -1.92 22.95 2.29
N PRO A 110 -3.00 23.04 1.49
CA PRO A 110 -3.39 24.30 0.87
C PRO A 110 -3.65 25.39 1.92
N ASP A 111 -3.40 26.65 1.55
CA ASP A 111 -3.54 27.78 2.49
C ASP A 111 -4.95 27.86 3.08
N TYR A 112 -5.97 27.67 2.24
CA TYR A 112 -7.37 27.70 2.68
C TYR A 112 -7.66 26.66 3.78
N PHE A 113 -7.03 25.49 3.72
CA PHE A 113 -7.22 24.43 4.72
C PHE A 113 -6.53 24.81 6.03
N ALA A 114 -5.32 25.35 5.97
CA ALA A 114 -4.59 25.79 7.15
C ALA A 114 -5.31 26.92 7.91
N HIS A 115 -6.09 27.76 7.22
CA HIS A 115 -6.90 28.81 7.84
C HIS A 115 -8.14 28.29 8.58
N GLN A 116 -8.69 27.14 8.17
CA GLN A 116 -9.91 26.58 8.75
C GLN A 116 -9.66 25.82 10.08
N PHE A 117 -8.44 25.34 10.30
CA PHE A 117 -8.07 24.49 11.45
C PHE A 117 -7.01 25.12 12.36
N ARG A 118 -6.90 26.46 12.33
CA ARG A 118 -6.09 27.24 13.26
C ARG A 118 -6.88 27.67 14.49
#